data_AF-Q75TM7-F1
#
_entry.id   AF-Q75TM7-F1
#
_cell.length_a   1.000
_cell.length_b   1.000
_cell.length_c   1.000
_cell.angle_alpha   90.00
_cell.angle_beta   90.00
_cell.angle_gamma   90.00
#
_symmetry.space_group_name_H-M   'P 1'
#
loop_
_entity.id
_entity.type
_entity.pdbx_description
1 polymer ?
#
loop_
_entity_poly.entity_id
_entity_poly.type
_entity_poly.pdbx_seq_one_letter_code
_entity_poly.pdbx_strand_id
1 'polypeptide(L)' 'MLERILSRENLIQALERVEKNKGSYGVDEMDVKSLRLHLHENWTSIRNEIIEGSYFPKPVRRVEIPKPNGGVRKLGIPR' A
#
# COMPACT_ATOMS: atom_id res chain seq x y z
N MET A 1 1.95 19.88 -6.89
CA MET A 1 1.13 19.01 -6.01
C MET A 1 1.74 17.62 -5.87
N LEU A 2 2.08 16.95 -6.99
CA LEU A 2 2.70 15.61 -6.98
C LEU A 2 4.05 15.55 -6.25
N GLU A 3 4.91 16.56 -6.43
CA GLU A 3 6.20 16.65 -5.73
C GLU A 3 6.08 16.65 -4.20
N ARG A 4 5.01 17.24 -3.66
CA ARG A 4 4.74 17.22 -2.20
C ARG A 4 4.28 15.84 -1.72
N ILE A 5 3.57 15.09 -2.57
CA ILE A 5 3.14 13.72 -2.27
C ILE A 5 4.35 12.78 -2.27
N LEU A 6 5.27 13.00 -3.21
CA LEU A 6 6.50 12.20 -3.37
C LEU A 6 7.68 12.73 -2.55
N SER A 7 7.45 13.68 -1.63
CA SER A 7 8.52 14.16 -0.75
C SER A 7 8.95 13.06 0.20
N ARG A 8 10.24 13.02 0.50
CA ARG A 8 10.82 12.00 1.38
C ARG A 8 10.13 11.98 2.74
N GLU A 9 9.85 13.17 3.29
CA GLU A 9 9.21 13.35 4.59
C GLU A 9 7.79 12.80 4.59
N ASN A 10 7.02 13.05 3.52
CA ASN A 10 5.66 12.55 3.39
C ASN A 10 5.63 11.02 3.26
N LEU A 11 6.55 10.46 2.48
CA LEU A 11 6.63 9.01 2.26
C LEU A 11 7.08 8.24 3.50
N ILE A 12 7.99 8.80 4.30
CA ILE A 12 8.38 8.19 5.59
C ILE A 12 7.17 8.15 6.53
N GLN A 13 6.44 9.25 6.66
CA GLN A 13 5.22 9.29 7.49
C GLN A 13 4.15 8.31 6.99
N ALA A 14 3.98 8.19 5.67
CA ALA A 14 3.06 7.23 5.08
C ALA A 14 3.47 5.79 5.39
N LEU A 15 4.76 5.47 5.24
CA LEU A 15 5.31 4.15 5.54
C LEU A 15 5.10 3.77 7.01
N GLU A 16 5.45 4.65 7.94
CA GLU A 16 5.26 4.42 9.38
C GLU A 16 3.78 4.18 9.73
N ARG A 17 2.87 4.87 9.06
CA ARG A 17 1.43 4.68 9.26
C ARG A 17 0.95 3.33 8.75
N VAL A 18 1.45 2.88 7.60
CA VAL A 18 1.15 1.53 7.07
C VAL A 18 1.72 0.45 8.01
N GLU A 19 2.95 0.63 8.48
CA GLU A 19 3.59 -0.27 9.46
C GLU A 19 2.78 -0.36 10.77
N LYS A 20 2.28 0.77 11.27
CA LYS A 20 1.46 0.83 12.49
C LYS A 20 0.08 0.18 12.32
N ASN A 21 -0.52 0.26 11.14
CA ASN A 21 -1.83 -0.30 10.88
C ASN A 21 -1.86 -1.84 10.95
N LYS A 22 -0.70 -2.51 10.86
CA LYS A 22 -0.57 -3.98 10.89
C LYS A 22 -1.58 -4.67 9.97
N GLY A 23 -1.85 -4.04 8.82
CA GLY A 23 -2.82 -4.51 7.85
C GLY A 23 -2.41 -5.88 7.30
N SER A 24 -3.40 -6.64 6.83
CA SER A 24 -3.12 -7.89 6.10
C SER A 24 -2.55 -7.57 4.72
N TYR A 25 -1.91 -8.56 4.10
CA TYR A 25 -1.28 -8.42 2.78
C TYR A 25 -2.31 -8.23 1.65
N GLY A 26 -1.86 -7.56 0.58
CA GLY A 26 -2.58 -7.40 -0.69
C GLY A 26 -2.55 -8.68 -1.54
N VAL A 27 -2.83 -8.58 -2.84
CA VAL A 27 -2.86 -9.74 -3.75
C VAL A 27 -1.50 -10.43 -3.94
N ASP A 28 -0.41 -9.74 -3.59
CA ASP A 28 0.96 -10.20 -3.75
C ASP A 28 1.55 -10.83 -2.50
N GLU A 29 0.74 -11.01 -1.46
CA GLU A 29 1.11 -11.69 -0.21
C GLU A 29 2.34 -11.08 0.51
N MET A 30 2.67 -9.83 0.20
CA MET A 30 3.80 -9.13 0.81
C MET A 30 3.47 -8.73 2.26
N ASP A 31 4.28 -9.19 3.20
CA ASP A 31 4.19 -8.75 4.59
C ASP A 31 4.63 -7.29 4.72
N VAL A 32 4.05 -6.58 5.67
CA VAL A 32 4.36 -5.19 5.99
C VAL A 32 5.83 -5.03 6.37
N LYS A 33 6.45 -6.06 6.95
CA LYS A 33 7.90 -6.08 7.25
C LYS A 33 8.78 -6.04 5.99
N SER A 34 8.31 -6.60 4.88
CA SER A 34 9.02 -6.62 3.60
C SER A 34 8.81 -5.33 2.79
N LEU A 35 7.78 -4.54 3.12
CA LEU A 35 7.43 -3.30 2.41
C LEU A 35 8.61 -2.32 2.37
N ARG A 36 9.32 -2.14 3.49
CA ARG A 36 10.43 -1.18 3.59
C ARG A 36 11.59 -1.56 2.67
N LEU A 37 11.95 -2.84 2.64
CA LEU A 37 12.99 -3.36 1.75
C LEU A 37 12.56 -3.23 0.29
N HIS A 38 11.33 -3.62 -0.03
CA HIS A 38 10.79 -3.52 -1.37
C HIS A 38 10.80 -2.06 -1.88
N LEU A 39 10.36 -1.11 -1.07
CA LEU A 39 10.44 0.31 -1.43
C LEU A 39 11.89 0.74 -1.63
N HIS A 40 12.82 0.36 -0.75
CA HIS A 40 14.23 0.70 -0.91
C HIS A 40 14.81 0.22 -2.25
N GLU A 41 14.49 -1.01 -2.66
CA GLU A 41 14.99 -1.59 -3.91
C GLU A 41 14.32 -1.02 -5.17
N ASN A 42 13.04 -0.64 -5.08
CA ASN A 42 12.22 -0.31 -6.26
C ASN A 42 11.84 1.18 -6.34
N TRP A 43 12.22 2.01 -5.36
CA TRP A 43 11.75 3.39 -5.23
C TRP A 43 11.97 4.23 -6.48
N THR A 44 13.15 4.14 -7.09
CA THR A 44 13.47 4.92 -8.30
C THR A 44 12.53 4.60 -9.45
N SER A 45 12.24 3.32 -9.71
CA SER A 45 11.31 2.90 -10.76
C SER A 45 9.89 3.38 -10.46
N ILE A 46 9.40 3.08 -9.25
CA ILE A 46 8.05 3.46 -8.82
C ILE A 46 7.84 4.98 -8.91
N ARG A 47 8.83 5.76 -8.46
CA ARG A 47 8.78 7.22 -8.54
C ARG A 47 8.70 7.71 -9.98
N ASN A 48 9.52 7.16 -10.87
CA ASN A 48 9.51 7.55 -12.27
C ASN A 48 8.19 7.18 -12.94
N GLU A 49 7.67 5.97 -12.70
CA GLU A 49 6.36 5.54 -13.22
C GLU A 49 5.22 6.46 -12.75
N ILE A 50 5.26 6.91 -11.48
CA ILE A 50 4.25 7.85 -10.96
C ILE A 50 4.37 9.22 -11.63
N ILE A 51 5.59 9.71 -11.85
CA ILE A 51 5.83 11.01 -12.50
C ILE A 51 5.43 10.98 -13.98
N GLU A 52 5.72 9.88 -14.67
CA GLU A 52 5.36 9.66 -16.07
C GLU A 52 3.88 9.28 -16.26
N GLY A 53 3.16 8.99 -15.17
CA GLY A 53 1.77 8.56 -15.21
C GLY A 53 1.56 7.12 -15.69
N SER A 54 2.63 6.33 -15.74
CA SER A 54 2.64 4.91 -16.15
C SER A 54 2.50 3.94 -14.98
N TYR A 55 2.44 4.42 -13.74
CA TYR A 55 2.24 3.57 -12.56
C TYR A 55 0.81 3.00 -12.50
N PHE A 56 0.69 1.69 -12.63
CA PHE A 56 -0.57 0.97 -12.46
C PHE A 56 -0.60 0.23 -11.11
N PRO A 57 -1.44 0.65 -10.15
CA PRO A 57 -1.55 -0.04 -8.88
C PRO A 57 -2.10 -1.46 -9.06
N LYS A 58 -1.63 -2.40 -8.22
CA LYS A 58 -2.13 -3.77 -8.23
C LYS A 58 -3.62 -3.82 -7.83
N PRO A 59 -4.39 -4.82 -8.33
CA PRO A 59 -5.76 -5.01 -7.91
C PRO A 59 -5.86 -5.29 -6.41
N VAL A 60 -6.99 -4.93 -5.80
CA VAL A 60 -7.23 -5.12 -4.37
C VAL A 60 -7.58 -6.57 -4.05
N ARG A 61 -7.06 -7.10 -2.93
CA ARG A 61 -7.43 -8.42 -2.42
C ARG A 61 -8.79 -8.34 -1.72
N ARG A 62 -9.74 -9.17 -2.14
CA ARG A 62 -11.07 -9.23 -1.51
C ARG A 62 -11.03 -10.10 -0.28
N VAL A 63 -11.47 -9.54 0.85
CA VAL A 63 -11.59 -10.26 2.13
C VAL A 63 -12.99 -10.05 2.67
N GLU A 64 -13.63 -11.13 3.11
CA GLU A 64 -14.91 -11.05 3.82
C GLU A 64 -14.65 -11.14 5.32
N ILE A 65 -15.12 -10.12 6.07
CA ILE A 65 -15.05 -10.13 7.53
C ILE A 65 -16.47 -10.17 8.12
N PRO A 66 -16.71 -10.96 9.17
CA PRO A 66 -18.02 -11.02 9.81
C PRO A 66 -18.34 -9.69 10.50
N LYS A 67 -19.62 -9.28 10.45
CA LYS A 67 -20.12 -8.14 11.23
C LYS A 67 -20.67 -8.62 12.58
N PRO A 68 -20.58 -7.80 13.66
CA PRO A 68 -21.11 -8.17 14.98
C PRO A 68 -22.60 -8.52 14.99
N ASN A 69 -23.41 -7.89 14.12
CA ASN A 69 -24.87 -8.06 14.08
C ASN A 69 -25.34 -9.03 12.98
N GLY A 70 -24.45 -9.88 12.47
CA GLY A 70 -24.74 -10.79 11.37
C GLY A 70 -24.39 -10.24 9.98
N GLY A 71 -24.16 -11.15 9.04
CA GLY A 71 -23.72 -10.84 7.67
C GLY A 71 -22.22 -10.56 7.54
N VAL A 72 -21.78 -10.31 6.31
CA VAL A 72 -20.36 -10.08 5.96
C VAL A 72 -20.12 -8.65 5.48
N ARG A 73 -18.92 -8.12 5.75
CA ARG A 73 -18.38 -6.91 5.15
C ARG A 73 -17.29 -7.32 4.16
N LYS A 74 -17.47 -6.95 2.90
CA LYS A 74 -16.45 -7.13 1.84
C LYS A 74 -15.46 -5.98 1.94
N LEU A 75 -14.20 -6.29 2.20
CA LEU A 75 -13.08 -5.35 2.20
C LEU A 75 -12.21 -5.57 0.96
N GLY A 76 -11.65 -4.49 0.43
CA GLY A 76 -10.58 -4.51 -0.55
C GLY A 76 -9.29 -4.07 0.13
N ILE A 77 -8.30 -4.95 0.19
CA ILE A 77 -6.99 -4.66 0.75
C ILE A 77 -6.05 -4.34 -0.41
N PRO A 78 -5.62 -3.08 -0.58
CA PRO A 78 -4.61 -2.73 -1.57
C PRO A 78 -3.25 -3.31 -1.19
N ARG A 79 -2.37 -3.36 -2.18
CA ARG A 79 -0.93 -3.46 -1.93
C ARG A 79 -0.43 -2.17 -1.28
#